data_AF-A0A7G2JXN6-F1
#
_entry.id   AF-A0A7G2JXN6-F1
#
_cell.length_a   1.000
_cell.length_b   1.000
_cell.length_c   1.000
_cell.angle_alpha   90.00
_cell.angle_beta   90.00
_cell.angle_gamma   90.00
#
_symmetry.space_group_name_H-M   'P 1'
#
loop_
_entity.id
_entity.type
_entity.pdbx_description
1 polymer ?
#
loop_
_entity_poly.entity_id
_entity_poly.type
_entity_poly.pdbx_seq_one_letter_code
_entity_poly.pdbx_strand_id
1 'polypeptide(L)'
;LFDYLQKRGIYDRTFLVATADHGNAMGAHRMIEKGEFMFDTTYNIPMIIKDPNSDRVNQEDDNLVYLHDLTSTVFDLANQKVPESFEGQSIFPIMRQRQDNQRKGVLG
;
A
#
# COMPACT_ATOMS: atom_id res chain seq x y z
N LEU A 1 -19.02 6.18 2.25
CA LEU A 1 -18.16 6.33 1.04
C LEU A 1 -18.53 5.31 -0.04
N PHE A 2 -18.41 4.01 0.22
CA PHE A 2 -18.61 2.98 -0.81
C PHE A 2 -20.03 2.97 -1.41
N ASP A 3 -21.08 3.12 -0.60
CA ASP A 3 -22.46 3.25 -1.09
C ASP A 3 -22.63 4.39 -2.09
N TYR A 4 -21.92 5.51 -1.89
CA TYR A 4 -21.97 6.64 -2.81
C TYR A 4 -21.29 6.31 -4.14
N LEU A 5 -20.11 5.66 -4.10
CA LEU A 5 -19.40 5.22 -5.30
C LEU A 5 -20.22 4.20 -6.11
N GLN A 6 -20.92 3.30 -5.42
CA GLN A 6 -21.81 2.31 -6.03
C GLN A 6 -23.02 2.99 -6.68
N LYS A 7 -23.72 3.88 -5.96
CA LYS A 7 -24.87 4.64 -6.50
C LYS A 7 -24.51 5.50 -7.71
N ARG A 8 -23.25 5.95 -7.81
CA ARG A 8 -22.74 6.71 -8.96
C ARG A 8 -22.24 5.84 -10.12
N GLY A 9 -22.23 4.51 -9.97
CA GLY A 9 -21.72 3.59 -10.99
C GLY A 9 -20.21 3.76 -11.25
N ILE A 10 -19.44 4.22 -10.25
CA ILE A 10 -18.00 4.44 -10.39
C ILE A 10 -17.15 3.48 -9.55
N TYR A 11 -17.75 2.79 -8.58
CA TYR A 11 -17.05 1.88 -7.68
C TYR A 11 -16.19 0.85 -8.44
N ASP A 12 -16.78 0.17 -9.44
CA ASP A 12 -16.11 -0.90 -10.17
C ASP A 12 -14.92 -0.44 -11.00
N ARG A 13 -14.91 0.81 -11.46
CA ARG A 13 -13.80 1.43 -12.23
C ARG A 13 -12.85 2.28 -11.40
N THR A 14 -13.02 2.31 -10.07
CA THR A 14 -12.17 3.09 -9.16
C THR A 14 -11.07 2.21 -8.57
N PHE A 15 -9.82 2.69 -8.61
CA PHE A 15 -8.72 2.16 -7.79
C PHE A 15 -8.82 2.75 -6.37
N LEU A 16 -8.86 1.90 -5.36
CA LEU A 16 -9.06 2.28 -3.96
C LEU A 16 -7.97 1.68 -3.10
N VAL A 17 -7.39 2.49 -2.22
CA VAL A 17 -6.44 2.06 -1.19
C VAL A 17 -6.97 2.53 0.16
N ALA A 18 -7.00 1.63 1.14
CA ALA A 18 -7.21 1.94 2.54
C ALA A 18 -5.95 1.56 3.33
N THR A 19 -5.36 2.52 4.04
CA THR A 19 -4.10 2.32 4.77
C THR A 19 -4.01 3.28 5.96
N ALA A 20 -2.91 3.20 6.72
CA ALA A 20 -2.56 4.11 7.81
C ALA A 20 -1.21 4.78 7.52
N ASP A 21 -0.91 5.89 8.18
CA ASP A 21 0.42 6.50 8.14
C ASP A 21 1.39 5.80 9.08
N HIS A 22 0.90 5.28 10.20
CA HIS A 22 1.62 4.47 11.18
C HIS A 22 0.64 3.66 12.05
N GLY A 23 1.17 2.73 12.84
CA GLY A 23 0.47 2.01 13.91
C GLY A 23 0.60 2.70 15.28
N ASN A 24 0.38 1.97 16.37
CA ASN A 24 0.49 2.48 17.74
C ASN A 24 1.01 1.36 18.64
N ALA A 25 1.90 1.69 19.58
CA ALA A 25 2.44 0.70 20.50
C ALA A 25 1.34 0.06 21.37
N MET A 26 0.28 0.81 21.73
CA MET A 26 -0.85 0.31 22.53
C MET A 26 -0.43 -0.48 23.79
N GLY A 27 0.66 -0.10 24.45
CA GLY A 27 1.22 -0.78 25.63
C GLY A 27 2.26 -1.85 25.30
N ALA A 28 2.43 -2.23 24.03
CA ALA A 28 3.51 -3.12 23.59
C ALA A 28 4.87 -2.56 23.98
N HIS A 29 5.78 -3.43 24.40
CA HIS A 29 7.10 -3.06 24.92
C HIS A 29 7.06 -2.02 26.06
N ARG A 30 5.93 -1.89 26.78
CA ARG A 30 5.69 -0.87 27.81
C ARG A 30 5.69 0.57 27.26
N MET A 31 5.38 0.73 25.98
CA MET A 31 5.32 2.01 25.30
C MET A 31 3.88 2.36 24.91
N ILE A 32 3.61 3.66 24.81
CA ILE A 32 2.31 4.21 24.40
C ILE A 32 2.56 5.16 23.22
N GLU A 33 1.58 5.28 22.33
CA GLU A 33 1.69 6.04 21.09
C GLU A 33 2.76 5.48 20.13
N LYS A 34 3.17 6.31 19.17
CA LYS A 34 4.32 6.12 18.31
C LYS A 34 5.50 6.94 18.82
N GLY A 35 6.71 6.51 18.49
CA GLY A 35 7.95 7.23 18.77
C GLY A 35 9.05 6.82 17.81
N GLU A 36 10.29 7.09 18.15
CA GLU A 36 11.50 6.77 17.39
C GLU A 36 11.84 5.26 17.32
N PHE A 37 10.91 4.39 17.71
CA PHE A 37 11.16 2.97 17.90
C PHE A 37 10.73 2.14 16.69
N MET A 38 11.64 1.33 16.16
CA MET A 38 11.48 0.53 14.93
C MET A 38 10.80 -0.82 15.18
N PHE A 39 9.58 -0.81 15.73
CA PHE A 39 8.79 -2.02 15.95
C PHE A 39 7.65 -2.17 14.93
N ASP A 40 7.29 -3.41 14.63
CA ASP A 40 6.20 -3.74 13.71
C ASP A 40 4.86 -3.14 14.14
N THR A 41 4.61 -3.01 15.44
CA THR A 41 3.40 -2.36 15.97
C THR A 41 3.24 -0.90 15.51
N THR A 42 4.33 -0.24 15.12
CA THR A 42 4.34 1.14 14.62
C THR A 42 4.42 1.19 13.08
N TYR A 43 5.17 0.29 12.44
CA TYR A 43 5.51 0.43 11.01
C TYR A 43 4.91 -0.63 10.08
N ASN A 44 4.45 -1.76 10.61
CA ASN A 44 3.70 -2.75 9.83
C ASN A 44 2.22 -2.35 9.78
N ILE A 45 1.91 -1.41 8.89
CA ILE A 45 0.58 -0.81 8.71
C ILE A 45 -0.30 -1.66 7.79
N PRO A 46 -1.64 -1.62 7.95
CA PRO A 46 -2.54 -2.26 6.99
C PRO A 46 -2.46 -1.55 5.63
N MET A 47 -2.51 -2.33 4.55
CA MET A 47 -2.69 -1.81 3.18
C MET A 47 -3.68 -2.72 2.44
N ILE A 48 -4.91 -2.23 2.26
CA ILE A 48 -5.98 -2.96 1.57
C ILE A 48 -6.26 -2.24 0.27
N ILE A 49 -6.22 -2.98 -0.84
CA ILE A 49 -6.32 -2.40 -2.17
C ILE A 49 -7.41 -3.09 -2.99
N LYS A 50 -8.23 -2.29 -3.66
CA LYS A 50 -9.14 -2.71 -4.73
C LYS A 50 -8.68 -2.06 -6.02
N ASP A 51 -8.35 -2.89 -7.01
CA ASP A 51 -7.93 -2.45 -8.34
C ASP A 51 -8.89 -2.98 -9.40
N PRO A 52 -9.50 -2.13 -10.24
CA PRO A 52 -10.36 -2.58 -11.35
C PRO A 52 -9.68 -3.53 -12.34
N ASN A 53 -8.34 -3.51 -12.40
CA ASN A 53 -7.56 -4.27 -13.37
C ASN A 53 -6.84 -5.49 -12.76
N SER A 54 -7.11 -5.82 -11.49
CA SER A 54 -6.56 -7.01 -10.84
C SER A 54 -7.63 -8.11 -10.76
N ASP A 55 -7.21 -9.35 -10.96
CA ASP A 55 -8.02 -10.55 -10.76
C ASP A 55 -7.96 -11.06 -9.30
N ARG A 56 -7.18 -10.41 -8.44
CA ARG A 56 -7.01 -10.80 -7.03
C ARG A 56 -8.20 -10.31 -6.21
N VAL A 57 -8.92 -11.25 -5.59
CA VAL A 57 -10.06 -10.98 -4.71
C VAL A 57 -9.87 -11.73 -3.41
N ASN A 58 -9.95 -11.02 -2.27
CA ASN A 58 -9.76 -11.59 -0.93
C ASN A 58 -8.47 -12.41 -0.80
N GLN A 59 -7.37 -11.86 -1.32
CA GLN A 59 -6.04 -12.47 -1.27
C GLN A 59 -5.16 -11.65 -0.35
N GLU A 60 -4.27 -12.34 0.36
CA GLU A 60 -3.17 -11.74 1.11
C GLU A 60 -1.88 -11.79 0.27
N ASP A 61 -0.92 -10.94 0.59
CA ASP A 61 0.36 -10.87 -0.08
C ASP A 61 1.45 -10.45 0.92
N ASP A 62 2.54 -11.23 0.97
CA ASP A 62 3.64 -11.02 1.91
C ASP A 62 4.84 -10.29 1.28
N ASN A 63 4.72 -9.78 0.04
CA ASN A 63 5.79 -8.97 -0.56
C ASN A 63 6.04 -7.72 0.29
N LEU A 64 7.32 -7.40 0.50
CA LEU A 64 7.70 -6.21 1.22
C LEU A 64 7.37 -4.96 0.40
N VAL A 65 6.48 -4.13 0.93
CA VAL A 65 6.07 -2.84 0.35
C VAL A 65 6.18 -1.73 1.39
N TYR A 66 6.30 -0.49 0.92
CA TYR A 66 6.36 0.70 1.76
C TYR A 66 5.19 1.63 1.46
N LEU A 67 4.81 2.46 2.43
CA LEU A 67 3.76 3.46 2.22
C LEU A 67 4.07 4.40 1.04
N HIS A 68 5.34 4.75 0.82
CA HIS A 68 5.76 5.64 -0.26
C HIS A 68 5.69 4.98 -1.66
N ASP A 69 5.56 3.65 -1.76
CA ASP A 69 5.33 2.95 -3.03
C ASP A 69 3.97 3.33 -3.65
N LEU A 70 3.01 3.79 -2.84
CA LEU A 70 1.73 4.31 -3.33
C LEU A 70 1.91 5.52 -4.25
N THR A 71 2.93 6.37 -4.00
CA THR A 71 3.22 7.50 -4.89
C THR A 71 3.58 7.02 -6.28
N SER A 72 4.55 6.11 -6.38
CA SER A 72 4.97 5.52 -7.66
C SER A 72 3.84 4.75 -8.33
N THR A 73 3.01 4.06 -7.55
CA THR A 73 1.82 3.34 -8.04
C THR A 73 0.78 4.29 -8.65
N VAL A 74 0.57 5.48 -8.07
CA VAL A 74 -0.36 6.49 -8.61
C VAL A 74 0.17 7.11 -9.91
N PHE A 75 1.48 7.36 -10.00
CA PHE A 75 2.10 7.79 -11.26
C PHE A 75 1.92 6.74 -12.36
N ASP A 76 2.19 5.47 -12.03
CA ASP A 76 1.98 4.33 -12.95
C ASP A 76 0.50 4.23 -13.37
N LEU A 77 -0.44 4.38 -12.42
CA LEU A 77 -1.88 4.37 -12.70
C LEU A 77 -2.29 5.47 -13.70
N ALA A 78 -1.65 6.64 -13.60
CA ALA A 78 -1.88 7.78 -14.49
C ALA A 78 -1.09 7.70 -15.81
N ASN A 79 -0.35 6.60 -16.05
CA ASN A 79 0.59 6.44 -17.17
C ASN A 79 1.58 7.61 -17.25
N GLN A 80 2.09 8.07 -16.11
CA GLN A 80 3.07 9.13 -15.98
C GLN A 80 4.43 8.58 -15.54
N LYS A 81 5.52 9.25 -15.96
CA LYS A 81 6.87 8.91 -15.48
C LYS A 81 6.98 9.25 -13.99
N VAL A 82 7.40 8.29 -13.17
CA VAL A 82 7.78 8.53 -11.76
C VAL A 82 9.00 9.46 -11.74
N PRO A 83 8.98 10.58 -11.01
CA PRO A 83 10.16 11.44 -10.91
C PRO A 83 11.32 10.70 -10.23
N GLU A 84 12.54 10.93 -10.71
CA GLU A 84 13.77 10.24 -10.24
C GLU A 84 14.09 10.53 -8.76
N SER A 85 13.50 11.59 -8.18
CA SER A 85 13.60 11.91 -6.75
C SER A 85 12.76 11.00 -5.85
N PHE A 86 11.87 10.17 -6.40
CA PHE A 86 11.08 9.21 -5.64
C PHE A 86 11.69 7.81 -5.77
N GLU A 87 12.02 7.21 -4.63
CA GLU A 87 12.63 5.87 -4.55
C GLU A 87 11.61 4.73 -4.46
N GLY A 88 10.31 5.05 -4.48
CA GLY A 88 9.22 4.08 -4.43
C GLY A 88 9.08 3.28 -5.71
N GLN A 89 8.57 2.05 -5.59
CA GLN A 89 8.30 1.16 -6.71
C GLN A 89 6.78 0.98 -6.88
N SER A 90 6.30 0.89 -8.12
CA SER A 90 4.89 0.58 -8.35
C SER A 90 4.58 -0.83 -7.85
N ILE A 91 3.45 -1.01 -7.16
CA ILE A 91 2.99 -2.31 -6.66
C ILE A 91 2.14 -3.08 -7.68
N PHE A 92 1.89 -2.52 -8.87
CA PHE A 92 1.10 -3.22 -9.90
C PHE A 92 1.70 -4.54 -10.38
N PRO A 93 3.03 -4.73 -10.50
CA PRO A 93 3.59 -6.06 -10.81
C PRO A 93 3.15 -7.13 -9.78
N ILE A 94 3.13 -6.79 -8.49
CA ILE A 94 2.64 -7.68 -7.43
C ILE A 94 1.13 -7.91 -7.61
N MET A 95 0.35 -6.83 -7.73
CA MET A 95 -1.11 -6.90 -7.73
C MET A 95 -1.74 -7.49 -8.99
N ARG A 96 -1.17 -7.24 -10.17
CA ARG A 96 -1.74 -7.61 -11.47
C ARG A 96 -1.03 -8.77 -12.13
N GLN A 97 0.23 -9.00 -11.77
CA GLN A 97 1.06 -10.04 -12.40
C GLN A 97 1.48 -11.12 -11.39
N ARG A 98 1.14 -10.96 -10.10
CA ARG A 98 1.50 -11.89 -9.01
C ARG A 98 3.01 -12.10 -8.91
N GLN A 99 3.77 -11.07 -9.28
CA GLN A 99 5.22 -11.10 -9.27
C GLN A 99 5.74 -10.93 -7.84
N ASP A 100 6.70 -11.76 -7.46
CA ASP A 100 7.52 -11.56 -6.27
C ASP A 100 8.56 -10.46 -6.53
N ASN A 101 8.57 -9.41 -5.71
CA ASN A 101 9.44 -8.26 -5.88
C ASN A 101 10.87 -8.48 -5.34
N GLN A 102 11.11 -9.57 -4.61
CA GLN A 102 12.40 -9.95 -4.02
C GLN A 102 13.04 -8.82 -3.17
N ARG A 103 12.24 -7.86 -2.70
CA ARG A 103 12.73 -6.67 -2.00
C ARG A 103 13.12 -7.05 -0.58
N LYS A 104 14.37 -6.75 -0.19
CA LYS A 104 14.91 -7.04 1.15
C LYS A 104 14.81 -5.88 2.12
N GLY A 105 14.71 -4.65 1.62
CA GLY A 105 14.81 -3.43 2.41
C GLY A 105 14.89 -2.19 1.53
N VAL A 106 14.85 -1.02 2.16
CA VAL A 106 15.23 0.27 1.52
C VAL A 106 16.73 0.54 1.68
N LEU A 107 17.31 0.10 2.79
CA LEU A 107 18.75 0.05 3.00
C LEU A 107 19.18 -1.36 2.58
N GLY A 108 19.97 -1.47 1.49
CA GLY A 108 20.30 -2.73 0.83
C GLY A 108 20.89 -3.83 1.72
#